data_AF-A0A538T1Y5-F1
#
_entry.id   AF-A0A538T1Y5-F1
#
_cell.length_a   1.000
_cell.length_b   1.000
_cell.length_c   1.000
_cell.angle_alpha   90.00
_cell.angle_beta   90.00
_cell.angle_gamma   90.00
#
_symmetry.space_group_name_H-M   'P 1'
#
loop_
_entity.id
_entity.type
_entity.pdbx_description
1 polymer ?
#
loop_
_entity_poly.entity_id
_entity_poly.type
_entity_poly.pdbx_seq_one_letter_code
_entity_poly.pdbx_strand_id
1 'polypeptide(L)'
;MPLLLARIDDRLIHGQVVHGWGGTLRPTWIGIVSDALTREPARAALYVFAAPEESRAEVISIPEALRESTLQTIRAERSFLLFPSVLEPLRLKEGGFPLEEVNVGGLHHAPGKSAVLPYVY
;
A
#
# COMPACT_ATOMS: atom_id res chain seq x y z
N MET A 1 17.53 -0.08 -4.93
CA MET A 1 16.48 -0.30 -5.94
C MET A 1 15.25 0.46 -5.48
N PRO A 2 14.66 1.33 -6.31
CA PRO A 2 13.60 2.21 -5.86
C PRO A 2 12.28 1.45 -5.63
N LEU A 3 11.47 1.98 -4.73
CA LEU A 3 10.06 1.69 -4.58
C LEU A 3 9.38 1.59 -5.97
N LEU A 4 8.82 0.42 -6.31
CA LEU A 4 8.25 0.18 -7.64
C LEU A 4 6.96 0.98 -7.85
N LEU A 5 6.15 1.05 -6.81
CA LEU A 5 4.87 1.75 -6.82
C LEU A 5 4.46 2.07 -5.38
N ALA A 6 3.90 3.27 -5.21
CA ALA A 6 3.10 3.63 -4.04
C ALA A 6 1.67 3.86 -4.55
N ARG A 7 0.70 3.10 -4.06
CA ARG A 7 -0.68 3.15 -4.57
C ARG A 7 -1.71 3.30 -3.46
N ILE A 8 -2.66 4.19 -3.69
CA ILE A 8 -3.87 4.31 -2.87
C ILE A 8 -4.95 3.41 -3.49
N ASP A 9 -5.40 2.42 -2.74
CA ASP A 9 -6.49 1.51 -3.12
C ASP A 9 -7.16 1.00 -1.84
N ASP A 10 -8.41 1.37 -1.60
CA ASP A 10 -9.15 1.01 -0.38
C ASP A 10 -9.48 -0.50 -0.28
N ARG A 11 -9.36 -1.24 -1.39
CA ARG A 11 -9.47 -2.71 -1.43
C ARG A 11 -8.14 -3.41 -1.21
N LEU A 12 -7.02 -2.66 -1.16
CA LEU A 12 -5.67 -3.17 -0.91
C LEU A 12 -5.28 -4.33 -1.85
N ILE A 13 -5.01 -5.52 -1.33
CA ILE A 13 -4.63 -6.68 -2.14
C ILE A 13 -5.91 -7.36 -2.66
N HIS A 14 -6.18 -7.16 -3.96
CA HIS A 14 -7.31 -7.76 -4.69
C HIS A 14 -6.91 -8.07 -6.15
N GLY A 15 -7.81 -8.69 -6.92
CA GLY A 15 -7.51 -9.23 -8.25
C GLY A 15 -6.79 -8.29 -9.23
N GLN A 16 -7.04 -6.98 -9.22
CA GLN A 16 -6.30 -6.06 -10.12
C GLN A 16 -4.89 -5.75 -9.60
N VAL A 17 -4.72 -5.72 -8.27
CA VAL A 17 -3.40 -5.53 -7.64
C VAL A 17 -2.55 -6.79 -7.84
N VAL A 18 -3.14 -7.97 -7.66
CA VAL A 18 -2.48 -9.26 -7.82
C VAL A 18 -2.13 -9.54 -9.29
N HIS A 19 -3.10 -9.45 -10.21
CA HIS A 19 -2.86 -9.83 -11.62
C HIS A 19 -2.31 -8.70 -12.47
N GLY A 20 -2.80 -7.46 -12.31
CA GLY A 20 -2.37 -6.33 -13.12
C GLY A 20 -0.98 -5.84 -12.71
N TRP A 21 -0.87 -5.37 -11.46
CA TRP A 21 0.39 -4.85 -10.94
C TRP A 21 1.37 -5.97 -10.58
N GLY A 22 0.90 -7.04 -9.92
CA GLY A 22 1.76 -8.16 -9.54
C GLY A 22 2.44 -8.83 -10.73
N GLY A 23 1.72 -9.05 -11.84
CA GLY A 23 2.31 -9.63 -13.06
C GLY A 23 3.34 -8.72 -13.74
N THR A 24 3.07 -7.42 -13.81
CA THR A 24 3.93 -6.45 -14.51
C THR A 24 5.14 -6.04 -13.67
N LEU A 25 4.88 -5.67 -12.41
CA LEU A 25 5.89 -5.15 -11.49
C LEU A 25 6.66 -6.28 -10.80
N ARG A 26 6.09 -7.49 -10.67
CA ARG A 26 6.69 -8.63 -9.94
C ARG A 26 7.32 -8.19 -8.62
N PRO A 27 6.53 -7.61 -7.69
CA PRO A 27 7.04 -7.18 -6.40
C PRO A 27 7.51 -8.40 -5.60
N THR A 28 8.60 -8.27 -4.86
CA THR A 28 9.04 -9.32 -3.92
C THR A 28 8.54 -9.02 -2.50
N TRP A 29 8.18 -7.76 -2.24
CA TRP A 29 7.64 -7.30 -0.97
C TRP A 29 6.50 -6.31 -1.18
N ILE A 30 5.41 -6.52 -0.45
CA ILE A 30 4.24 -5.65 -0.44
C ILE A 30 4.03 -5.14 0.99
N GLY A 31 4.12 -3.83 1.17
CA GLY A 31 3.83 -3.17 2.44
C GLY A 31 2.46 -2.50 2.40
N ILE A 32 1.50 -3.01 3.16
CA ILE A 32 0.25 -2.29 3.44
C ILE A 32 0.53 -1.36 4.61
N VAL A 33 0.53 -0.04 4.37
CA VAL A 33 0.78 0.94 5.43
C VAL A 33 -0.55 1.43 5.98
N SER A 34 -0.85 1.13 7.25
CA SER A 34 -2.04 1.65 7.95
C SER A 34 -1.99 1.41 9.46
N ASP A 35 -2.05 2.49 10.25
CA ASP A 35 -2.15 2.41 11.71
C ASP A 35 -3.45 1.75 12.21
N ALA A 36 -4.53 1.84 11.43
CA ALA A 36 -5.81 1.21 11.79
C ALA A 36 -5.74 -0.31 11.57
N LEU A 37 -5.17 -0.72 10.45
CA LEU A 37 -5.14 -2.12 10.03
C LEU A 37 -4.17 -2.96 10.86
N THR A 38 -3.08 -2.36 11.38
CA THR A 38 -2.21 -3.03 12.37
C THR A 38 -2.90 -3.34 13.70
N ARG A 39 -4.01 -2.65 14.02
CA ARG A 39 -4.83 -2.90 15.22
C ARG A 39 -5.92 -3.94 15.00
N GLU A 40 -6.04 -4.47 13.78
CA GLU A 40 -7.06 -5.44 13.39
C GLU A 40 -6.42 -6.70 12.75
N PRO A 41 -5.76 -7.57 13.54
CA PRO A 41 -4.92 -8.65 13.02
C PRO A 41 -5.68 -9.65 12.12
N ALA A 42 -6.94 -9.95 12.47
CA ALA A 42 -7.79 -10.83 11.67
C ALA A 42 -8.07 -10.24 10.28
N ARG A 43 -8.33 -8.92 10.20
CA ARG A 43 -8.57 -8.22 8.95
C ARG A 43 -7.28 -8.07 8.14
N ALA A 44 -6.17 -7.76 8.81
CA ALA A 44 -4.84 -7.71 8.22
C ALA A 44 -4.44 -9.03 7.54
N ALA A 45 -4.68 -10.15 8.23
CA ALA A 45 -4.35 -11.47 7.73
C ALA A 45 -5.05 -11.77 6.40
N LEU A 46 -6.31 -11.37 6.23
CA LEU A 46 -7.05 -11.59 4.97
C LEU A 46 -6.36 -10.95 3.76
N TYR A 47 -5.81 -9.75 3.91
CA TYR A 47 -5.08 -9.11 2.81
C TYR A 47 -3.74 -9.79 2.55
N VAL A 48 -3.01 -10.14 3.60
CA VAL A 48 -1.72 -10.85 3.48
C VAL A 48 -1.91 -12.21 2.80
N PHE A 49 -2.99 -12.94 3.13
CA PHE A 49 -3.34 -14.21 2.47
C PHE A 49 -3.68 -14.05 0.98
N ALA A 50 -4.10 -12.87 0.54
CA ALA A 50 -4.39 -12.59 -0.86
C ALA A 50 -3.15 -12.18 -1.67
N ALA A 51 -1.98 -12.08 -1.04
CA ALA A 51 -0.75 -11.70 -1.71
C ALA A 51 -0.33 -12.77 -2.76
N PRO A 52 0.32 -12.35 -3.86
CA PRO A 52 0.92 -13.29 -4.81
C PRO A 52 1.91 -14.23 -4.12
N GLU A 53 2.01 -15.49 -4.57
CA GLU A 53 2.90 -16.50 -3.97
C GLU A 53 4.38 -16.07 -4.01
N GLU A 54 4.77 -15.31 -5.03
CA GLU A 54 6.12 -14.80 -5.23
C GLU A 54 6.43 -13.55 -4.39
N SER A 55 5.44 -13.00 -3.68
CA SER A 55 5.56 -11.78 -2.89
C SER A 55 5.28 -12.05 -1.42
N ARG A 56 6.19 -11.62 -0.53
CA ARG A 56 5.83 -11.51 0.89
C ARG A 56 5.04 -10.24 1.12
N ALA A 57 3.95 -10.31 1.89
CA ALA A 57 3.15 -9.15 2.25
C ALA A 57 3.10 -8.98 3.77
N GLU A 58 3.13 -7.73 4.23
CA GLU A 58 2.93 -7.39 5.63
C GLU A 58 2.16 -6.09 5.80
N VAL A 59 1.50 -5.96 6.94
CA VAL A 59 0.80 -4.74 7.35
C VAL A 59 1.67 -4.04 8.37
N ILE A 60 2.03 -2.78 8.09
CA ILE A 60 2.89 -1.96 8.93
C ILE A 60 2.23 -0.62 9.26
N SER A 61 2.55 -0.06 10.42
CA SER A 61 2.15 1.29 10.81
C SER A 61 2.97 2.36 10.10
N ILE A 62 2.53 3.62 10.17
CA ILE A 62 3.29 4.75 9.62
C ILE A 62 4.66 4.89 10.29
N PRO A 63 4.80 4.82 11.63
CA PRO A 63 6.11 4.83 12.28
C PRO A 63 7.00 3.66 11.83
N GLU A 64 6.41 2.49 11.57
CA GLU A 64 7.12 1.32 11.04
C GLU A 64 7.69 1.55 9.66
N ALA A 65 6.90 2.14 8.77
CA ALA A 65 7.34 2.49 7.42
C ALA A 65 8.48 3.52 7.41
N LEU A 66 8.56 4.38 8.45
CA LEU A 66 9.61 5.37 8.63
C LEU A 66 10.90 4.83 9.29
N ARG A 67 10.88 3.59 9.82
CA ARG A 67 12.09 2.99 10.41
C ARG A 67 13.14 2.74 9.32
N GLU A 68 14.41 2.92 9.69
CA GLU A 68 15.53 2.64 8.78
C GLU A 68 15.54 1.19 8.29
N SER A 69 15.10 0.23 9.10
CA SER A 69 14.96 -1.18 8.68
C SER A 69 14.01 -1.34 7.50
N THR A 70 12.87 -0.64 7.51
CA THR A 70 11.89 -0.70 6.43
C THR A 70 12.40 0.03 5.20
N LEU A 71 13.07 1.18 5.38
CA LEU A 71 13.73 1.89 4.28
C LEU A 71 14.82 1.03 3.63
N GLN A 72 15.58 0.26 4.42
CA GLN A 72 16.55 -0.71 3.91
C GLN A 72 15.88 -1.82 3.10
N THR A 73 14.77 -2.40 3.58
CA THR A 73 13.96 -3.35 2.80
C THR A 73 13.53 -2.74 1.48
N ILE A 74 12.98 -1.52 1.49
CA ILE A 74 12.52 -0.83 0.28
C ILE A 74 13.66 -0.59 -0.71
N ARG A 75 14.87 -0.31 -0.23
CA ARG A 75 16.06 -0.14 -1.07
C ARG A 75 16.62 -1.47 -1.59
N ALA A 76 16.44 -2.56 -0.85
CA ALA A 76 16.99 -3.88 -1.19
C ALA A 76 16.06 -4.73 -2.06
N GLU A 77 14.75 -4.48 -1.98
CA GLU A 77 13.73 -5.34 -2.59
C GLU A 77 12.88 -4.63 -3.65
N ARG A 78 12.11 -5.43 -4.37
CA ARG A 78 11.11 -4.96 -5.34
C ARG A 78 9.85 -4.58 -4.59
N SER A 79 9.90 -3.45 -3.88
CA SER A 79 8.86 -3.05 -2.94
C SER A 79 7.67 -2.36 -3.60
N PHE A 80 6.47 -2.72 -3.16
CA PHE A 80 5.20 -2.08 -3.53
C PHE A 80 4.46 -1.67 -2.25
N LEU A 81 4.19 -0.37 -2.10
CA LEU A 81 3.39 0.15 -0.99
C LEU A 81 1.91 0.32 -1.39
N LEU A 82 1.02 -0.13 -0.50
CA LEU A 82 -0.42 0.03 -0.61
C LEU A 82 -0.96 0.84 0.56
N PHE A 83 -1.85 1.78 0.25
CA PHE A 83 -2.50 2.67 1.21
C PHE A 83 -4.02 2.55 1.09
N PRO A 84 -4.77 2.39 2.20
CA PRO A 84 -6.22 2.33 2.14
C PRO A 84 -6.87 3.70 1.90
N SER A 85 -6.14 4.79 2.14
CA SER A 85 -6.64 6.15 1.95
C SER A 85 -5.53 7.13 1.55
N VAL A 86 -5.91 8.39 1.31
CA VAL A 86 -4.97 9.51 1.04
C VAL A 86 -4.18 9.94 2.29
N LEU A 87 -4.64 9.57 3.50
CA LEU A 87 -4.05 10.04 4.75
C LEU A 87 -2.70 9.39 5.03
N GLU A 88 -2.55 8.10 4.72
CA GLU A 88 -1.30 7.37 4.96
C GLU A 88 -0.12 7.92 4.14
N PRO A 89 -0.21 8.10 2.81
CA PRO A 89 0.90 8.66 2.04
C PRO A 89 1.20 10.12 2.41
N LEU A 90 0.18 10.90 2.79
CA LEU A 90 0.37 12.27 3.30
C LEU A 90 1.21 12.24 4.59
N ARG A 91 0.80 11.44 5.58
CA ARG A 91 1.51 11.32 6.86
C ARG A 91 2.92 10.75 6.69
N LEU A 92 3.14 9.84 5.74
CA LEU A 92 4.48 9.37 5.41
C LEU A 92 5.35 10.48 4.84
N LYS A 93 4.82 11.27 3.90
CA LYS A 93 5.54 12.40 3.29
C LYS A 93 5.90 13.45 4.34
N GLU A 94 4.95 13.81 5.21
CA GLU A 94 5.17 14.73 6.33
C GLU A 94 6.18 14.19 7.35
N GLY A 95 6.22 12.86 7.54
CA GLY A 95 7.19 12.16 8.37
C GLY A 95 8.59 12.03 7.77
N GLY A 96 8.84 12.58 6.57
CA GLY A 96 10.14 12.54 5.92
C GLY A 96 10.41 11.29 5.09
N PHE A 97 9.40 10.45 4.82
CA PHE A 97 9.53 9.36 3.87
C PHE A 97 9.82 9.95 2.46
N PRO A 98 10.78 9.41 1.70
CA PRO A 98 11.13 9.89 0.36
C PRO A 98 10.09 9.47 -0.70
N LEU A 99 8.82 9.86 -0.49
CA LEU A 99 7.71 9.58 -1.39
C LEU A 99 7.64 10.70 -2.45
N GLU A 100 7.96 10.37 -3.69
CA GLU A 100 7.94 11.35 -4.80
C GLU A 100 6.60 11.34 -5.54
N GLU A 101 6.09 10.14 -5.81
CA GLU A 101 4.86 9.93 -6.57
C GLU A 101 3.92 8.95 -5.88
N VAL A 102 2.62 9.13 -6.09
CA VAL A 102 1.58 8.23 -5.61
C VAL A 102 0.56 7.99 -6.71
N ASN A 103 0.31 6.71 -6.99
CA ASN A 103 -0.73 6.29 -7.91
C ASN A 103 -2.08 6.22 -7.18
N VAL A 104 -3.09 6.94 -7.69
CA VAL A 104 -4.46 6.84 -7.18
C VAL A 104 -5.19 5.74 -7.92
N GLY A 105 -5.61 4.72 -7.17
CA GLY A 105 -6.31 3.55 -7.66
C GLY A 105 -7.81 3.64 -7.49
N GLY A 106 -8.35 2.73 -6.67
CA GLY A 106 -9.76 2.72 -6.28
C GLY A 106 -9.95 3.40 -4.93
N LEU A 107 -10.78 4.43 -4.90
CA LEU A 107 -11.34 5.00 -3.69
C LEU A 107 -12.86 4.99 -3.85
N HIS A 108 -13.52 3.98 -3.31
CA HIS A 108 -14.95 3.77 -3.53
C HIS A 108 -15.79 4.78 -2.76
N HIS A 109 -17.03 4.93 -3.24
CA HIS A 109 -18.04 5.79 -2.65
C HIS A 109 -18.27 5.45 -1.16
N ALA A 110 -18.30 6.49 -0.34
CA ALA A 110 -18.76 6.44 1.04
C ALA A 110 -19.58 7.70 1.33
N PRO A 111 -20.51 7.68 2.30
CA PRO A 111 -21.25 8.88 2.70
C PRO A 111 -20.31 10.07 2.97
N GLY A 112 -20.59 11.22 2.34
CA GLY A 112 -19.79 12.42 2.47
C GLY A 112 -18.65 12.57 1.43
N LYS A 113 -18.43 11.57 0.57
CA LYS A 113 -17.49 11.66 -0.56
C LYS A 113 -18.17 12.14 -1.84
N SER A 114 -17.39 12.75 -2.75
CA SER A 114 -17.88 13.26 -4.03
C SER A 114 -17.10 12.63 -5.17
N ALA A 115 -17.80 12.16 -6.20
CA ALA A 115 -17.13 11.52 -7.34
C ALA A 115 -16.16 12.50 -8.03
N VAL A 116 -14.91 12.06 -8.21
CA VAL A 116 -13.86 12.77 -8.96
C VAL A 116 -13.59 12.06 -10.29
N LEU A 117 -13.49 10.72 -10.26
CA LEU A 117 -13.36 9.83 -11.42
C LEU A 117 -14.28 8.62 -11.22
N PRO A 118 -14.55 7.78 -12.25
CA PRO A 118 -15.49 6.64 -12.13
C PRO A 118 -15.25 5.69 -10.94
N TYR A 119 -14.00 5.58 -10.48
CA TYR A 119 -13.60 4.71 -9.36
C TYR A 119 -12.89 5.47 -8.23
N VAL A 120 -12.98 6.81 -8.23
CA VAL A 120 -12.35 7.68 -7.22
C VAL A 120 -13.37 8.68 -6.72
N TYR A 121 -13.71 8.56 -5.43
CA TYR A 121 -14.67 9.36 -4.69
C TYR A 121 -14.03 9.98 -3.45
#